data_AF-A0A8X6R422-F1
#
_entry.id   AF-A0A8X6R422-F1
#
_cell.length_a   1.000
_cell.length_b   1.000
_cell.length_c   1.000
_cell.angle_alpha   90.00
_cell.angle_beta   90.00
_cell.angle_gamma   90.00
#
_symmetry.space_group_name_H-M   'P 1'
#
loop_
_entity.id
_entity.type
_entity.pdbx_description
1 polymer ?
#
loop_
_entity_poly.entity_id
_entity_poly.type
_entity_poly.pdbx_seq_one_letter_code
_entity_poly.pdbx_strand_id
1 'polypeptide(L)'
;MRDLYMKNGQGFVLVYSITAQSTFNDLQDLREQILRVKDTDDVPMILVGNKCDLEDERVVGKDQGANLARSFNNCAFLESSAKAKINVSEGHDLGLNAEEWFL
;
A
#
# COMPACT_ATOMS: atom_id res chain seq x y z
N MET A 1 -13.94 -1.49 -14.10
CA MET A 1 -12.55 -1.38 -14.60
C MET A 1 -11.53 -1.81 -13.54
N ARG A 2 -11.75 -1.54 -12.23
CA ARG A 2 -10.92 -2.07 -11.12
C ARG A 2 -10.86 -3.61 -11.05
N ASP A 3 -11.96 -4.28 -11.36
CA ASP A 3 -12.06 -5.74 -11.24
C ASP A 3 -11.11 -6.51 -12.18
N LEU A 4 -10.75 -5.93 -13.35
CA LEU A 4 -9.88 -6.60 -14.32
C LEU A 4 -8.42 -6.65 -13.84
N TYR A 5 -7.95 -5.57 -13.20
CA TYR A 5 -6.62 -5.50 -12.60
C TYR A 5 -6.54 -6.38 -11.34
N MET A 6 -7.59 -6.39 -10.53
CA MET A 6 -7.70 -7.31 -9.39
C MET A 6 -7.71 -8.77 -9.84
N LYS A 7 -8.36 -9.11 -10.95
CA LYS A 7 -8.40 -10.48 -11.45
C LYS A 7 -7.08 -10.95 -12.05
N ASN A 8 -6.33 -10.08 -12.75
CA ASN A 8 -5.09 -10.47 -13.45
C ASN A 8 -3.79 -10.19 -12.67
N GLY A 9 -3.79 -9.27 -11.69
CA GLY A 9 -2.56 -8.87 -10.97
C GLY A 9 -1.99 -9.99 -10.11
N GLN A 10 -0.68 -10.24 -10.16
CA GLN A 10 -0.04 -11.31 -9.37
C GLN A 10 0.38 -10.84 -7.97
N GLY A 11 0.41 -9.53 -7.74
CA GLY A 11 0.63 -8.91 -6.45
C GLY A 11 0.05 -7.50 -6.43
N PHE A 12 -0.16 -6.94 -5.24
CA PHE A 12 -0.80 -5.64 -5.06
C PHE A 12 0.00 -4.73 -4.15
N VAL A 13 -0.03 -3.44 -4.47
CA VAL A 13 0.53 -2.38 -3.63
C VAL A 13 -0.62 -1.60 -3.04
N LEU A 14 -0.71 -1.62 -1.71
CA LEU A 14 -1.70 -0.87 -0.96
C LEU A 14 -1.04 0.42 -0.48
N VAL A 15 -1.43 1.55 -1.04
CA VAL A 15 -0.82 2.85 -0.74
C VAL A 15 -1.79 3.71 0.06
N TYR A 16 -1.33 4.30 1.16
CA TYR A 16 -2.07 5.30 1.93
C TYR A 16 -1.23 6.56 2.13
N SER A 17 -1.86 7.66 2.55
CA SER A 17 -1.18 8.92 2.88
C SER A 17 -0.98 9.00 4.39
N ILE A 18 0.25 9.20 4.86
CA ILE A 18 0.51 9.34 6.32
C ILE A 18 -0.19 10.56 6.95
N THR A 19 -0.60 11.52 6.12
CA THR A 19 -1.30 12.74 6.51
C THR A 19 -2.83 12.63 6.45
N ALA A 20 -3.39 11.49 6.01
CA ALA A 20 -4.83 11.31 5.89
C ALA A 20 -5.28 9.95 6.45
N GLN A 21 -5.78 9.96 7.69
CA GLN A 21 -6.26 8.76 8.40
C GLN A 21 -7.37 8.01 7.64
N SER A 22 -8.23 8.71 6.89
CA SER A 22 -9.27 8.08 6.08
C SER A 22 -8.68 7.10 5.07
N THR A 23 -7.62 7.51 4.36
CA THR A 23 -6.95 6.65 3.36
C THR A 23 -6.34 5.39 3.96
N PHE A 24 -5.96 5.43 5.24
CA PHE A 24 -5.46 4.27 5.96
C PHE A 24 -6.59 3.30 6.32
N ASN A 25 -7.75 3.83 6.72
CA ASN A 25 -8.92 3.01 7.06
C ASN A 25 -9.49 2.30 5.83
N ASP A 26 -9.49 2.97 4.67
CA ASP A 26 -9.99 2.43 3.42
C ASP A 26 -9.20 1.19 2.92
N LEU A 27 -7.97 0.99 3.41
CA LEU A 27 -7.12 -0.13 3.00
C LEU A 27 -7.67 -1.49 3.40
N GLN A 28 -8.40 -1.56 4.52
CA GLN A 28 -8.99 -2.81 4.97
C GLN A 28 -10.06 -3.27 4.00
N ASP A 29 -10.97 -2.37 3.61
CA ASP A 29 -12.00 -2.65 2.61
C ASP A 29 -11.37 -3.00 1.24
N LEU A 30 -10.30 -2.31 0.86
CA LEU A 30 -9.59 -2.57 -0.39
C LEU A 30 -8.96 -3.98 -0.41
N ARG A 31 -8.33 -4.39 0.69
CA ARG A 31 -7.78 -5.75 0.85
C ARG A 31 -8.88 -6.79 0.71
N GLU A 32 -9.99 -6.63 1.43
CA GLU A 32 -11.11 -7.58 1.38
C GLU A 32 -11.68 -7.74 -0.03
N GLN A 33 -11.77 -6.63 -0.79
CA GLN A 33 -12.16 -6.67 -2.19
C GLN A 33 -11.18 -7.49 -3.05
N ILE A 34 -9.86 -7.30 -2.87
CA ILE A 34 -8.84 -8.04 -3.60
C ILE A 34 -8.94 -9.54 -3.32
N LEU A 35 -8.98 -9.93 -2.03
CA LEU A 35 -9.07 -11.35 -1.64
C LEU A 35 -10.33 -12.01 -2.22
N ARG A 36 -11.46 -11.28 -2.19
CA ARG A 36 -12.73 -11.76 -2.76
C ARG A 36 -12.67 -11.95 -4.27
N VAL A 37 -12.00 -11.05 -5.00
CA VAL A 37 -11.85 -11.17 -6.47
C VAL A 37 -10.87 -12.28 -6.83
N LYS A 38 -9.83 -12.48 -6.01
CA LYS A 38 -8.82 -13.52 -6.21
C LYS A 38 -9.26 -14.91 -5.78
N ASP A 39 -10.29 -15.00 -4.95
CA ASP A 39 -10.78 -16.25 -4.36
C ASP A 39 -9.67 -16.99 -3.58
N THR A 40 -8.83 -16.22 -2.89
CA THR A 40 -7.74 -16.73 -2.04
C THR A 40 -7.32 -15.70 -0.99
N ASP A 41 -6.85 -16.18 0.16
CA ASP A 41 -6.31 -15.36 1.26
C ASP A 41 -4.80 -15.12 1.12
N ASP A 42 -4.13 -15.85 0.21
CA ASP A 42 -2.68 -15.80 -0.01
C ASP A 42 -2.35 -14.99 -1.27
N VAL A 43 -2.60 -13.68 -1.18
CA VAL A 43 -2.27 -12.74 -2.24
C VAL A 43 -1.02 -11.94 -1.85
N PRO A 44 0.06 -11.97 -2.65
CA PRO A 44 1.23 -11.13 -2.40
C PRO A 44 0.86 -9.64 -2.35
N MET A 45 1.16 -8.99 -1.23
CA MET A 45 0.80 -7.59 -0.99
C MET A 45 1.95 -6.82 -0.33
N ILE A 46 2.06 -5.53 -0.65
CA ILE A 46 2.97 -4.59 0.02
C ILE A 46 2.16 -3.38 0.47
N LEU A 47 2.31 -2.98 1.73
CA LEU A 47 1.72 -1.78 2.30
C LEU A 47 2.71 -0.62 2.22
N VAL A 48 2.25 0.54 1.72
CA VAL A 48 3.10 1.70 1.51
C VAL A 48 2.48 2.96 2.12
N GLY A 49 3.14 3.52 3.12
CA GLY A 49 2.81 4.83 3.69
C GLY A 49 3.47 5.96 2.90
N ASN A 50 2.73 6.59 2.00
CA ASN A 50 3.22 7.68 1.16
C ASN A 50 3.20 9.03 1.89
N LYS A 51 3.97 9.99 1.37
CA LYS A 51 4.18 11.36 1.88
C LYS A 51 4.94 11.43 3.20
N CYS A 52 5.90 10.52 3.40
CA CYS A 52 6.75 10.53 4.60
C CYS A 52 7.63 11.78 4.75
N ASP A 53 7.70 12.63 3.72
CA ASP A 53 8.29 13.97 3.80
C ASP A 53 7.47 14.97 4.62
N LEU A 54 6.17 14.71 4.82
CA LEU A 54 5.26 15.58 5.57
C LEU A 54 5.12 15.10 7.03
N GLU A 55 6.24 14.95 7.73
CA GLU A 55 6.26 14.45 9.11
C GLU A 55 5.48 15.36 10.09
N ASP A 56 5.51 16.68 9.85
CA ASP A 56 4.77 17.67 10.66
C ASP A 56 3.25 17.55 10.52
N GLU A 57 2.77 16.98 9.41
CA GLU A 57 1.34 16.74 9.13
C GLU A 57 0.96 15.27 9.36
N ARG A 58 1.85 14.46 9.94
CA ARG A 58 1.61 13.03 10.17
C ARG A 58 0.44 12.83 11.12
N VAL A 59 -0.55 12.06 10.66
CA VAL A 59 -1.67 11.58 11.47
C VAL A 59 -1.67 10.07 11.64
N VAL A 60 -1.00 9.34 10.72
CA VAL A 60 -0.80 7.89 10.81
C VAL A 60 0.63 7.61 11.25
N GLY A 61 0.80 7.01 12.42
CA GLY A 61 2.09 6.61 12.96
C GLY A 61 2.71 5.44 12.19
N LYS A 62 4.04 5.38 12.16
CA LYS A 62 4.79 4.25 11.58
C LYS A 62 4.39 2.90 12.19
N ASP A 63 4.19 2.87 13.51
CA ASP A 63 3.75 1.66 14.21
C ASP A 63 2.35 1.22 13.80
N GLN A 64 1.44 2.15 13.47
CA GLN A 64 0.11 1.81 12.96
C GLN A 64 0.22 1.12 11.60
N GLY A 65 1.04 1.66 10.69
CA GLY A 65 1.35 1.05 9.40
C GLY A 65 1.95 -0.35 9.55
N ALA A 66 2.98 -0.49 10.39
CA ALA A 66 3.63 -1.78 10.64
C ALA A 66 2.68 -2.81 11.27
N ASN A 67 1.80 -2.40 12.19
CA ASN A 67 0.83 -3.29 12.81
C ASN A 67 -0.27 -3.73 11.82
N LEU A 68 -0.72 -2.84 10.92
CA LEU A 68 -1.63 -3.20 9.85
C LEU A 68 -0.98 -4.18 8.87
N ALA A 69 0.28 -3.98 8.52
CA ALA A 69 1.01 -4.90 7.65
C ALA A 69 1.15 -6.30 8.28
N ARG A 70 1.39 -6.37 9.59
CA ARG A 70 1.39 -7.64 10.34
C ARG A 70 0.04 -8.33 10.32
N SER A 71 -1.07 -7.60 10.52
CA SER A 71 -2.41 -8.18 10.43
C SER A 71 -2.74 -8.64 9.02
N PHE A 72 -2.06 -8.07 8.02
CA PHE A 72 -2.23 -8.37 6.61
C PHE A 72 -1.47 -9.62 6.13
N ASN A 73 -1.41 -10.66 6.95
CA ASN A 73 -0.63 -11.89 6.73
C ASN A 73 0.89 -11.61 6.69
N ASN A 74 1.36 -10.73 7.57
CA ASN A 74 2.76 -10.30 7.65
C ASN A 74 3.28 -9.74 6.30
N CYS A 75 2.49 -8.86 5.69
CA CYS A 75 2.86 -8.23 4.42
C CYS A 75 4.02 -7.26 4.62
N ALA A 76 4.77 -6.99 3.54
CA ALA A 76 5.87 -6.02 3.61
C ALA A 76 5.32 -4.61 3.82
N PHE A 77 6.02 -3.80 4.62
CA PHE A 77 5.68 -2.41 4.89
C PHE A 77 6.86 -1.49 4.61
N LEU A 78 6.61 -0.39 3.93
CA LEU A 78 7.56 0.69 3.75
C LEU A 78 6.87 2.04 3.76
N GLU A 79 7.61 3.10 4.07
CA GLU A 79 7.14 4.47 3.86
C GLU A 79 7.90 5.08 2.69
N SER A 80 7.20 5.83 1.85
CA SER A 80 7.78 6.48 0.66
C SER A 80 7.37 7.94 0.55
N SER A 81 8.12 8.69 -0.24
CA SER A 81 7.72 10.02 -0.68
C SER A 81 7.97 10.14 -2.17
N ALA A 82 6.90 10.18 -2.95
CA ALA A 82 6.98 10.48 -4.38
C ALA A 82 7.59 11.87 -4.64
N LYS A 83 7.32 12.84 -3.76
CA LYS A 83 7.77 14.24 -3.88
C LYS A 83 9.27 14.38 -3.58
N ALA A 84 9.74 13.77 -2.48
CA ALA A 84 11.13 13.79 -2.08
C ALA A 84 11.97 12.66 -2.71
N LYS A 85 11.35 11.82 -3.54
CA LYS A 85 11.94 10.60 -4.14
C LYS A 85 12.53 9.65 -3.09
N ILE A 86 11.96 9.62 -1.89
CA ILE A 86 12.39 8.74 -0.80
C ILE A 86 11.74 7.38 -1.00
N ASN A 87 12.56 6.32 -1.00
CA ASN A 87 12.17 4.92 -1.19
C ASN A 87 11.38 4.62 -2.49
N VAL A 88 11.45 5.51 -3.48
CA VAL A 88 10.84 5.30 -4.81
C VAL A 88 11.64 4.28 -5.62
N SER A 89 12.96 4.22 -5.41
CA SER A 89 13.84 3.21 -6.01
C SER A 89 13.70 1.82 -5.40
N GLU A 90 13.42 1.71 -4.09
CA GLU A 90 13.14 0.41 -3.45
C GLU A 90 11.83 -0.21 -3.95
N GLY A 91 10.81 0.61 -4.26
CA GLY A 91 9.61 0.14 -4.97
C GLY A 91 9.94 -0.44 -6.35
N HIS A 92 10.88 0.17 -7.07
CA HIS A 92 11.33 -0.31 -8.38
C HIS A 92 12.12 -1.64 -8.28
N ASP A 93 12.94 -1.82 -7.24
CA ASP A 93 13.64 -3.10 -6.96
C ASP A 93 12.69 -4.22 -6.48
N LEU A 94 11.53 -3.87 -5.91
CA LEU A 94 10.45 -4.81 -5.60
C LEU A 94 9.58 -5.16 -6.83
N GLY A 95 9.97 -4.71 -8.03
CA GLY A 95 9.26 -4.97 -9.28
C GLY A 95 7.99 -4.15 -9.47
N LEU A 96 7.81 -3.07 -8.70
CA LEU A 96 6.63 -2.21 -8.78
C LEU A 96 6.91 -1.07 -9.75
N ASN A 97 6.17 -1.04 -10.87
CA ASN A 97 6.30 0.03 -11.85
C ASN A 97 5.61 1.30 -11.31
N ALA A 98 6.34 2.41 -11.20
CA ALA A 98 5.84 3.69 -10.71
C ALA A 98 4.63 4.23 -11.49
N GLU A 99 4.42 3.78 -12.74
CA GLU A 99 3.24 4.13 -13.55
C GLU A 99 1.93 3.51 -13.03
N GLU A 100 1.99 2.45 -12.21
CA GLU A 100 0.79 1.83 -11.60
C GLU A 100 0.35 2.52 -10.30
N TRP A 101 1.15 3.46 -9.77
CA TRP A 101 0.90 4.13 -8.49
C TRP A 101 -0.05 5.34 -8.59
N PHE A 102 -0.44 5.72 -9.80
CA PHE A 102 -1.30 6.87 -10.09
C PHE A 102 -2.69 6.47 -10.63
N LEU A 103 -3.20 5.29 -10.25
CA LEU A 103 -4.60 4.90 -10.46
C LEU A 103 -5.45 5.06 -9.20
#